data_AF-A0A2T9WQF1-F1
#
_entry.id   AF-A0A2T9WQF1-F1
#
_cell.length_a   1.000
_cell.length_b   1.000
_cell.length_c   1.000
_cell.angle_alpha   90.00
_cell.angle_beta   90.00
_cell.angle_gamma   90.00
#
_symmetry.space_group_name_H-M   'P 1'
#
loop_
_entity.id
_entity.type
_entity.pdbx_description
1 polymer ?
#
loop_
_entity_poly.entity_id
_entity_poly.type
_entity_poly.pdbx_seq_one_letter_code
_entity_poly.pdbx_strand_id
1 'polypeptide(L)'
;MEDTSPHETLSDIIERRIKEVDQEAIKYIKMFNDFYGGMKIHEYALTLKELRKQVEKKALEDLPEIKELVKNSEVDEYYIDVFYAIGEYLRRRLYLTDDDKTKLKEGLKLLLNECVNYDLRKLDWDTRMGKTLPEVEHHIDQINNYLKDIAGEGLNPSIKSDIREDVARKYLFRYINCLLSNPEGYMQHLKSGDLE
;
A
#
# COMPACT_ATOMS: atom_id res chain seq x y z
N MET A 1 -20.78 -12.82 31.09
CA MET A 1 -19.34 -12.85 31.42
C MET A 1 -18.70 -11.85 30.50
N GLU A 2 -18.24 -10.72 31.04
CA GLU A 2 -17.39 -9.80 30.29
C GLU A 2 -16.10 -10.55 29.95
N ASP A 3 -15.71 -10.52 28.69
CA ASP A 3 -14.46 -11.10 28.21
C ASP A 3 -13.30 -10.34 28.85
N THR A 4 -12.59 -11.00 29.78
CA THR A 4 -11.42 -10.47 30.49
C THR A 4 -10.12 -10.75 29.74
N SER A 5 -10.16 -11.10 28.45
CA SER A 5 -8.94 -11.18 27.64
C SER A 5 -8.22 -9.83 27.66
N PRO A 6 -6.88 -9.81 27.74
CA PRO A 6 -6.13 -8.57 27.62
C PRO A 6 -6.57 -7.83 26.35
N HIS A 7 -7.00 -6.57 26.48
CA HIS A 7 -7.33 -5.75 25.32
C HIS A 7 -6.07 -5.63 24.45
N GLU A 8 -6.08 -6.29 23.29
CA GLU A 8 -4.97 -6.28 22.35
C GLU A 8 -4.89 -4.90 21.67
N THR A 9 -3.74 -4.22 21.81
CA THR A 9 -3.51 -2.91 21.19
C THR A 9 -3.33 -3.06 19.67
N LEU A 10 -3.41 -1.96 18.91
CA LEU A 10 -3.16 -2.01 17.47
C LEU A 10 -1.70 -2.40 17.20
N SER A 11 -0.78 -1.87 18.00
CA SER A 11 0.63 -2.25 17.95
C SER A 11 0.86 -3.74 18.19
N ASP A 12 0.15 -4.38 19.12
CA ASP A 12 0.25 -5.83 19.34
C ASP A 12 -0.21 -6.64 18.13
N ILE A 13 -1.32 -6.24 17.50
CA ILE A 13 -1.84 -6.87 16.28
C ILE A 13 -0.83 -6.75 15.14
N ILE A 14 -0.28 -5.57 14.93
CA ILE A 14 0.72 -5.33 13.87
C ILE A 14 1.99 -6.15 14.15
N GLU A 15 2.48 -6.16 15.38
CA GLU A 15 3.68 -6.92 15.77
C GLU A 15 3.51 -8.43 15.56
N ARG A 16 2.34 -8.98 15.91
CA ARG A 16 2.02 -10.39 15.62
C ARG A 16 2.04 -10.65 14.12
N ARG A 17 1.40 -9.80 13.33
CA ARG A 17 1.34 -9.94 11.87
C ARG A 17 2.73 -9.86 11.22
N ILE A 18 3.61 -8.98 11.70
CA ILE A 18 5.01 -8.90 11.26
C ILE A 18 5.73 -10.24 11.46
N LYS A 19 5.61 -10.84 12.66
CA LYS A 19 6.25 -12.13 12.98
C LYS A 19 5.74 -13.27 12.10
N GLU A 20 4.43 -13.31 11.84
CA GLU A 20 3.83 -14.30 10.94
C GLU A 20 4.41 -14.18 9.53
N VAL A 21 4.45 -12.96 8.99
CA VAL A 21 4.93 -12.69 7.63
C VAL A 21 6.43 -12.96 7.49
N ASP A 22 7.25 -12.60 8.48
CA ASP A 22 8.68 -12.91 8.46
C ASP A 22 8.95 -14.43 8.45
N GLN A 23 8.15 -15.20 9.19
CA GLN A 23 8.23 -16.67 9.16
C GLN A 23 7.80 -17.23 7.80
N GLU A 24 6.75 -16.66 7.20
CA GLU A 24 6.28 -17.02 5.87
C GLU A 24 7.36 -16.75 4.81
N ALA A 25 8.01 -15.58 4.86
CA ALA A 25 9.12 -15.23 3.97
C ALA A 25 10.28 -16.24 4.07
N ILE A 26 10.71 -16.58 5.29
CA ILE A 26 11.78 -17.58 5.51
C ILE A 26 11.37 -18.95 4.97
N LYS A 27 10.12 -19.36 5.19
CA LYS A 27 9.59 -20.64 4.70
C LYS A 27 9.54 -20.68 3.18
N TYR A 28 9.09 -19.59 2.56
CA TYR A 28 9.02 -19.44 1.10
C TYR A 28 10.41 -19.59 0.47
N ILE A 29 11.41 -18.87 0.98
CA ILE A 29 12.81 -18.96 0.51
C ILE A 29 13.32 -20.40 0.60
N LYS A 30 13.09 -21.07 1.74
CA LYS A 30 13.55 -22.45 1.95
C LYS A 30 12.87 -23.45 1.03
N MET A 31 11.58 -23.27 0.76
CA MET A 31 10.78 -24.21 -0.02
C MET A 31 11.00 -24.07 -1.52
N PHE A 32 11.13 -22.84 -2.02
CA PHE A 32 11.20 -22.57 -3.46
C PHE A 32 12.61 -22.18 -3.94
N ASN A 33 13.57 -22.00 -3.02
CA ASN A 33 14.89 -21.42 -3.31
C ASN A 33 14.79 -20.06 -4.02
N ASP A 34 13.69 -19.33 -3.77
CA ASP A 34 13.39 -18.04 -4.35
C ASP A 34 13.61 -16.95 -3.30
N PHE A 35 14.82 -16.39 -3.32
CA PHE A 35 15.19 -15.29 -2.44
C PHE A 35 14.41 -14.01 -2.75
N TYR A 36 14.11 -13.75 -4.03
CA TYR A 36 13.45 -12.52 -4.45
C TYR A 36 11.98 -12.50 -4.02
N GLY A 37 11.24 -13.59 -4.24
CA GLY A 37 9.87 -13.72 -3.74
C GLY A 37 9.81 -13.63 -2.21
N GLY A 38 10.77 -14.23 -1.51
CA GLY A 38 10.90 -14.08 -0.07
C GLY A 38 11.15 -12.64 0.39
N MET A 39 11.97 -11.87 -0.35
CA MET A 39 12.19 -10.45 -0.07
C MET A 39 10.91 -9.62 -0.24
N LYS A 40 10.09 -9.90 -1.26
CA LYS A 40 8.80 -9.22 -1.47
C LYS A 40 7.82 -9.49 -0.32
N ILE A 41 7.76 -10.73 0.17
CA ILE A 41 6.97 -11.07 1.37
C ILE A 41 7.49 -10.29 2.59
N HIS A 42 8.81 -10.21 2.78
CA HIS A 42 9.41 -9.45 3.88
C HIS A 42 9.16 -7.92 3.79
N GLU A 43 9.03 -7.36 2.59
CA GLU A 43 8.70 -5.94 2.37
C GLU A 43 7.35 -5.56 3.02
N TYR A 44 6.39 -6.49 3.04
CA TYR A 44 5.13 -6.33 3.77
C TYR A 44 5.36 -6.15 5.28
N ALA A 45 6.20 -6.99 5.89
CA ALA A 45 6.56 -6.86 7.31
C ALA A 45 7.26 -5.53 7.61
N LEU A 46 8.19 -5.10 6.75
CA LEU A 46 8.85 -3.79 6.88
C LEU A 46 7.86 -2.62 6.80
N THR A 47 6.89 -2.72 5.91
CA THR A 47 5.86 -1.68 5.74
C THR A 47 4.94 -1.61 6.96
N LEU A 48 4.51 -2.76 7.49
CA LEU A 48 3.75 -2.83 8.74
C LEU A 48 4.54 -2.25 9.92
N LYS A 49 5.85 -2.49 9.98
CA LYS A 49 6.71 -1.94 11.03
C LYS A 49 6.73 -0.41 11.00
N GLU A 50 6.81 0.20 9.82
CA GLU A 50 6.75 1.66 9.69
C GLU A 50 5.35 2.18 10.03
N LEU A 51 4.28 1.50 9.59
CA LEU A 51 2.90 1.85 9.97
C LEU A 51 2.72 1.86 11.49
N ARG A 52 3.17 0.80 12.19
CA ARG A 52 3.14 0.70 13.65
C ARG A 52 3.80 1.90 14.32
N LYS A 53 5.01 2.25 13.89
CA LYS A 53 5.75 3.41 14.41
C LYS A 53 4.98 4.72 14.23
N GLN A 54 4.28 4.90 13.11
CA GLN A 54 3.45 6.09 12.89
C GLN A 54 2.20 6.08 13.77
N VAL A 55 1.54 4.93 13.92
CA VAL A 55 0.38 4.76 14.81
C VAL A 55 0.74 5.11 16.26
N GLU A 56 1.82 4.54 16.79
CA GLU A 56 2.32 4.81 18.14
C GLU A 56 2.62 6.30 18.32
N LYS A 57 3.35 6.90 17.37
CA LYS A 57 3.72 8.33 17.40
C LYS A 57 2.51 9.26 17.34
N LYS A 58 1.40 8.83 16.73
CA LYS A 58 0.16 9.62 16.58
C LYS A 58 -0.91 9.29 17.62
N ALA A 59 -0.64 8.38 18.56
CA ALA A 59 -1.60 7.91 19.55
C ALA A 59 -2.91 7.41 18.90
N LEU A 60 -2.78 6.61 17.83
CA LEU A 60 -3.91 6.01 17.09
C LEU A 60 -4.16 4.54 17.47
N GLU A 61 -3.69 4.10 18.64
CA GLU A 61 -3.78 2.72 19.11
C GLU A 61 -5.23 2.19 19.23
N ASP A 62 -6.18 3.10 19.39
CA ASP A 62 -7.60 2.83 19.55
C ASP A 62 -8.39 2.91 18.23
N LEU A 63 -7.71 2.94 17.07
CA LEU A 63 -8.38 3.07 15.78
C LEU A 63 -8.69 1.68 15.17
N PRO A 64 -9.92 1.16 15.32
CA PRO A 64 -10.26 -0.23 14.95
C PRO A 64 -10.15 -0.47 13.45
N GLU A 65 -10.31 0.55 12.61
CA GLU A 65 -10.26 0.40 11.16
C GLU A 65 -8.86 -0.05 10.67
N ILE A 66 -7.77 0.42 11.31
CA ILE A 66 -6.42 -0.09 10.97
C ILE A 66 -6.26 -1.53 11.46
N LYS A 67 -6.83 -1.88 12.62
CA LYS A 67 -6.79 -3.25 13.15
C LYS A 67 -7.47 -4.22 12.18
N GLU A 68 -8.63 -3.84 11.66
CA GLU A 68 -9.37 -4.64 10.68
C GLU A 68 -8.63 -4.75 9.35
N LEU A 69 -8.03 -3.65 8.86
CA LEU A 69 -7.22 -3.68 7.64
C LEU A 69 -6.06 -4.67 7.75
N VAL A 70 -5.31 -4.65 8.85
CA VAL A 70 -4.15 -5.53 9.09
C VAL A 70 -4.55 -7.00 9.23
N LYS A 71 -5.74 -7.28 9.80
CA LYS A 71 -6.26 -8.65 9.95
C LYS A 71 -6.75 -9.23 8.63
N ASN A 72 -7.37 -8.40 7.79
CA ASN A 72 -8.01 -8.84 6.55
C ASN A 72 -7.07 -8.77 5.35
N SER A 73 -5.87 -8.20 5.50
CA SER A 73 -4.93 -8.03 4.40
C SER A 73 -4.18 -9.30 4.04
N GLU A 74 -4.21 -9.61 2.74
CA GLU A 74 -3.37 -10.60 2.11
C GLU A 74 -1.91 -10.14 2.08
N VAL A 75 -0.98 -11.09 2.03
CA VAL A 75 0.45 -10.78 1.93
C VAL A 75 0.81 -10.62 0.45
N ASP A 76 0.51 -9.45 -0.11
CA ASP A 76 0.73 -9.12 -1.51
C ASP A 76 1.22 -7.68 -1.72
N GLU A 77 1.58 -7.35 -2.96
CA GLU A 77 2.11 -6.03 -3.32
C GLU A 77 1.08 -4.91 -3.17
N TYR A 78 -0.20 -5.20 -3.37
CA TYR A 78 -1.28 -4.23 -3.21
C TYR A 78 -1.36 -3.76 -1.75
N TYR A 79 -1.39 -4.70 -0.79
CA TYR A 79 -1.44 -4.34 0.62
C TYR A 79 -0.13 -3.74 1.14
N ILE A 80 1.03 -4.09 0.56
CA ILE A 80 2.28 -3.35 0.78
C ILE A 80 2.05 -1.87 0.45
N ASP A 81 1.55 -1.56 -0.75
CA ASP A 81 1.39 -0.17 -1.18
C ASP A 81 0.28 0.55 -0.39
N VAL A 82 -0.79 -0.15 0.02
CA VAL A 82 -1.84 0.40 0.90
C VAL A 82 -1.26 0.80 2.26
N PHE A 83 -0.55 -0.10 2.94
CA PHE A 83 0.02 0.21 4.25
C PHE A 83 1.12 1.26 4.16
N TYR A 84 1.91 1.25 3.09
CA TYR A 84 2.88 2.30 2.80
C TYR A 84 2.17 3.65 2.68
N ALA A 85 1.06 3.71 1.95
CA ALA A 85 0.33 4.95 1.75
C ALA A 85 -0.32 5.49 3.03
N ILE A 86 -0.89 4.63 3.86
CA ILE A 86 -1.42 5.01 5.18
C ILE A 86 -0.27 5.51 6.08
N GLY A 87 0.85 4.79 6.13
CA GLY A 87 2.02 5.18 6.91
C GLY A 87 2.57 6.55 6.48
N GLU A 88 2.72 6.78 5.18
CA GLU A 88 3.15 8.05 4.61
C GLU A 88 2.16 9.19 4.89
N TYR A 89 0.84 8.93 4.80
CA TYR A 89 -0.21 9.89 5.15
C TYR A 89 -0.05 10.40 6.59
N LEU A 90 0.18 9.47 7.53
CA LEU A 90 0.39 9.77 8.94
C LEU A 90 1.72 10.48 9.19
N ARG A 91 2.79 10.02 8.53
CA ARG A 91 4.15 10.57 8.67
C ARG A 91 4.23 12.04 8.25
N ARG A 92 3.54 12.42 7.17
CA ARG A 92 3.55 13.78 6.60
C ARG A 92 2.86 14.81 7.49
N ARG A 93 2.02 14.39 8.43
CA ARG A 93 1.30 15.29 9.34
C ARG A 93 2.04 15.39 10.66
N LEU A 94 2.33 16.58 11.16
CA LEU A 94 2.97 16.76 12.47
C LEU A 94 2.00 16.41 13.61
N TYR A 95 0.75 16.82 13.49
CA TYR A 95 -0.37 16.51 14.37
C TYR A 95 -1.63 16.24 13.54
N LEU A 96 -2.62 15.58 14.14
CA LEU A 96 -3.94 15.36 13.53
C LEU A 96 -4.96 16.17 14.32
N THR A 97 -5.65 17.09 13.66
CA THR A 97 -6.82 17.76 14.24
C THR A 97 -7.98 16.76 14.41
N ASP A 98 -9.03 17.13 15.13
CA ASP A 98 -10.19 16.24 15.29
C ASP A 98 -10.95 16.04 13.97
N ASP A 99 -10.94 17.03 13.08
CA ASP A 99 -11.42 16.90 11.70
C ASP A 99 -10.56 15.91 10.90
N ASP A 100 -9.22 16.00 10.99
CA ASP A 100 -8.32 15.04 10.34
C ASP A 100 -8.55 13.61 10.84
N LYS A 101 -8.78 13.42 12.14
CA LYS A 101 -9.07 12.10 12.73
C LYS A 101 -10.40 11.54 12.24
N THR A 102 -11.41 12.40 12.10
CA THR A 102 -12.73 12.02 11.58
C THR A 102 -12.61 11.56 10.13
N LYS A 103 -11.94 12.36 9.28
CA LYS A 103 -11.67 12.03 7.88
C LYS A 103 -10.82 10.78 7.72
N LEU A 104 -9.76 10.65 8.53
CA LEU A 104 -8.93 9.44 8.56
C LEU A 104 -9.78 8.20 8.86
N LYS A 105 -10.63 8.26 9.88
CA LYS A 105 -11.50 7.16 10.26
C LYS A 105 -12.46 6.78 9.14
N GLU A 106 -13.14 7.76 8.55
CA GLU A 106 -14.06 7.53 7.44
C GLU A 106 -13.35 6.98 6.21
N GLY A 107 -12.18 7.52 5.87
CA GLY A 107 -11.33 7.00 4.81
C GLY A 107 -10.94 5.54 5.06
N LEU A 108 -10.44 5.20 6.25
CA LEU A 108 -10.07 3.81 6.54
C LEU A 108 -11.26 2.85 6.46
N LYS A 109 -12.48 3.28 6.82
CA LYS A 109 -13.71 2.50 6.57
C LYS A 109 -13.99 2.28 5.09
N LEU A 110 -13.72 3.27 4.25
CA LEU A 110 -13.83 3.12 2.80
C LEU A 110 -12.79 2.15 2.25
N LEU A 111 -11.56 2.11 2.79
CA LEU A 111 -10.57 1.10 2.37
C LEU A 111 -11.00 -0.35 2.70
N LEU A 112 -11.81 -0.51 3.75
CA LEU A 112 -12.43 -1.78 4.13
C LEU A 112 -13.69 -2.11 3.31
N ASN A 113 -14.25 -1.15 2.58
CA ASN A 113 -15.38 -1.40 1.71
C ASN A 113 -14.94 -2.21 0.49
N GLU A 114 -15.61 -3.34 0.22
CA GLU A 114 -15.24 -4.27 -0.84
C GLU A 114 -15.19 -3.62 -2.24
N CYS A 115 -16.14 -2.73 -2.55
CA CYS A 115 -16.18 -2.08 -3.87
C CYS A 115 -15.00 -1.11 -4.04
N VAL A 116 -14.77 -0.25 -3.04
CA VAL A 116 -13.64 0.69 -3.06
C VAL A 116 -12.30 -0.05 -3.08
N ASN A 117 -12.18 -1.12 -2.29
CA ASN A 117 -10.96 -1.95 -2.26
C ASN A 117 -10.72 -2.62 -3.62
N TYR A 118 -11.77 -3.16 -4.25
CA TYR A 118 -11.69 -3.74 -5.59
C TYR A 118 -11.23 -2.72 -6.62
N ASP A 119 -11.80 -1.51 -6.62
CA ASP A 119 -11.43 -0.45 -7.57
C ASP A 119 -9.97 -0.01 -7.39
N LEU A 120 -9.52 0.14 -6.15
CA LEU A 120 -8.13 0.47 -5.84
C LEU A 120 -7.16 -0.66 -6.23
N ARG A 121 -7.52 -1.93 -5.98
CA ARG A 121 -6.71 -3.08 -6.39
C ARG A 121 -6.63 -3.18 -7.91
N LYS A 122 -7.74 -2.92 -8.61
CA LYS A 122 -7.78 -2.87 -10.08
C LYS A 122 -6.90 -1.73 -10.61
N LEU A 123 -6.98 -0.55 -10.01
CA LEU A 123 -6.16 0.61 -10.35
C LEU A 123 -4.66 0.30 -10.22
N ASP A 124 -4.26 -0.28 -9.10
CA ASP A 124 -2.87 -0.69 -8.86
C ASP A 124 -2.40 -1.69 -9.92
N TRP A 125 -3.19 -2.74 -10.16
CA TRP A 125 -2.90 -3.75 -11.17
C TRP A 125 -2.79 -3.17 -12.59
N ASP A 126 -3.76 -2.37 -13.02
CA ASP A 126 -3.75 -1.78 -14.36
C ASP A 126 -2.58 -0.79 -14.53
N THR A 127 -2.18 -0.11 -13.45
CA THR A 127 -0.99 0.77 -13.47
C THR A 127 0.30 -0.04 -13.57
N ARG A 128 0.44 -1.15 -12.83
CA ARG A 128 1.57 -2.09 -12.95
C ARG A 128 1.68 -2.70 -14.34
N MET A 129 0.55 -2.89 -15.01
CA MET A 129 0.49 -3.38 -16.39
C MET A 129 0.73 -2.28 -17.45
N GLY A 130 0.92 -1.02 -17.04
CA GLY A 130 1.18 0.11 -17.92
C GLY A 130 -0.06 0.62 -18.68
N LYS A 131 -1.27 0.31 -18.21
CA LYS A 131 -2.52 0.71 -18.88
C LYS A 131 -3.02 2.09 -18.47
N THR A 132 -2.75 2.50 -17.24
CA THR A 132 -3.31 3.73 -16.65
C THR A 132 -2.49 4.98 -16.98
N LEU A 133 -1.17 4.84 -17.18
CA LEU A 133 -0.25 5.95 -17.37
C LEU A 133 0.56 5.79 -18.67
N PRO A 134 -0.07 5.98 -19.84
CA PRO A 134 0.56 5.70 -21.14
C PRO A 134 1.78 6.58 -21.43
N GLU A 135 1.85 7.79 -20.87
CA GLU A 135 3.04 8.66 -20.98
C GLU A 135 4.28 8.05 -20.32
N VAL A 136 4.11 7.33 -19.21
CA VAL A 136 5.21 6.60 -18.54
C VAL A 136 5.73 5.50 -19.46
N GLU A 137 4.84 4.73 -20.08
CA GLU A 137 5.23 3.71 -21.05
C GLU A 137 5.95 4.31 -22.26
N HIS A 138 5.46 5.44 -22.77
CA HIS A 138 6.12 6.16 -23.84
C HIS A 138 7.55 6.56 -23.47
N HIS A 139 7.77 7.09 -22.26
CA HIS A 139 9.10 7.45 -21.79
C HIS A 139 10.01 6.23 -21.57
N ILE A 140 9.48 5.12 -21.06
CA ILE A 140 10.21 3.86 -20.95
C ILE A 140 10.67 3.40 -22.33
N ASP A 141 9.80 3.48 -23.35
CA ASP A 141 10.13 3.07 -24.71
C ASP A 141 11.16 4.01 -25.36
N GLN A 142 11.08 5.33 -25.11
CA GLN A 142 12.10 6.29 -25.53
C GLN A 142 13.48 5.96 -24.94
N ILE A 143 13.55 5.67 -23.64
CA ILE A 143 14.80 5.27 -22.96
C ILE A 143 15.32 3.96 -23.54
N ASN A 144 14.45 2.97 -23.73
CA ASN A 144 14.81 1.67 -24.29
C ASN A 144 15.39 1.80 -25.71
N ASN A 145 14.76 2.61 -26.57
CA ASN A 145 15.23 2.84 -27.93
C ASN A 145 16.57 3.59 -27.93
N TYR A 146 16.68 4.64 -27.11
CA TYR A 146 17.94 5.35 -26.95
C TYR A 146 19.09 4.43 -26.55
N LEU A 147 18.88 3.54 -25.56
CA LEU A 147 19.88 2.57 -25.12
C LEU A 147 20.27 1.58 -26.24
N LYS A 148 19.29 1.06 -26.99
CA LYS A 148 19.56 0.21 -28.16
C LYS A 148 20.42 0.92 -29.20
N ASP A 149 20.13 2.19 -29.46
CA ASP A 149 20.85 2.97 -30.47
C ASP A 149 22.31 3.25 -30.06
N ILE A 150 22.58 3.50 -28.77
CA ILE A 150 23.93 3.85 -28.31
C ILE A 150 24.78 2.65 -27.88
N ALA A 151 24.17 1.60 -27.34
CA ALA A 151 24.87 0.48 -26.69
C ALA A 151 24.58 -0.87 -27.36
N GLY A 152 23.67 -0.94 -28.33
CA GLY A 152 23.25 -2.18 -28.98
C GLY A 152 22.31 -3.05 -28.13
N GLU A 153 22.10 -2.69 -26.87
CA GLU A 153 21.25 -3.40 -25.92
C GLU A 153 20.20 -2.46 -25.33
N GLY A 154 18.98 -2.97 -25.14
CA GLY A 154 17.87 -2.19 -24.61
C GLY A 154 17.86 -2.08 -23.09
N LEU A 155 16.81 -1.46 -22.57
CA LEU A 155 16.55 -1.38 -21.14
C LEU A 155 16.35 -2.79 -20.55
N ASN A 156 17.02 -3.08 -19.45
CA ASN A 156 16.83 -4.32 -18.71
C ASN A 156 15.34 -4.48 -18.32
N PRO A 157 14.69 -5.62 -18.64
CA PRO A 157 13.29 -5.86 -18.27
C PRO A 157 12.99 -5.69 -16.77
N SER A 158 13.93 -6.02 -15.89
CA SER A 158 13.78 -5.82 -14.45
C SER A 158 13.69 -4.34 -14.09
N ILE A 159 14.49 -3.47 -14.72
CA ILE A 159 14.40 -2.01 -14.52
C ILE A 159 13.05 -1.48 -15.02
N LYS A 160 12.54 -2.01 -16.14
CA LYS A 160 11.18 -1.66 -16.62
C LYS A 160 10.10 -2.05 -15.60
N SER A 161 10.22 -3.23 -14.99
CA SER A 161 9.32 -3.66 -13.91
C SER A 161 9.41 -2.72 -12.71
N ASP A 162 10.62 -2.42 -12.24
CA ASP A 162 10.84 -1.54 -11.08
C ASP A 162 10.24 -0.14 -11.28
N ILE A 163 10.37 0.44 -12.49
CA ILE A 163 9.74 1.73 -12.83
C ILE A 163 8.21 1.64 -12.72
N ARG A 164 7.61 0.57 -13.27
CA ARG A 164 6.14 0.37 -13.23
C ARG A 164 5.65 0.17 -11.81
N GLU A 165 6.36 -0.60 -10.99
CA GLU A 165 6.04 -0.81 -9.58
C GLU A 165 6.10 0.51 -8.79
N ASP A 166 7.15 1.30 -8.96
CA ASP A 166 7.28 2.61 -8.29
C ASP A 166 6.19 3.59 -8.72
N VAL A 167 5.85 3.60 -10.01
CA VAL A 167 4.78 4.43 -10.56
C VAL A 167 3.42 3.99 -10.03
N ALA A 168 3.12 2.69 -10.00
CA ALA A 168 1.88 2.16 -9.44
C ALA A 168 1.72 2.52 -7.97
N ARG A 169 2.76 2.31 -7.15
CA ARG A 169 2.79 2.71 -5.74
C ARG A 169 2.53 4.19 -5.56
N LYS A 170 3.19 5.05 -6.33
CA LYS A 170 3.02 6.52 -6.27
C LYS A 170 1.63 6.95 -6.72
N TYR A 171 1.06 6.27 -7.71
CA TYR A 171 -0.26 6.57 -8.21
C TYR A 171 -1.31 6.17 -7.18
N LEU A 172 -1.29 4.91 -6.72
CA LEU A 172 -2.17 4.41 -5.64
C LEU A 172 -2.08 5.28 -4.38
N PHE A 173 -0.88 5.70 -3.99
CA PHE A 173 -0.66 6.64 -2.88
C PHE A 173 -1.52 7.90 -3.00
N ARG A 174 -1.68 8.47 -4.20
CA ARG A 174 -2.49 9.70 -4.40
C ARG A 174 -3.96 9.45 -4.09
N TYR A 175 -4.51 8.31 -4.53
CA TYR A 175 -5.91 7.94 -4.30
C TYR A 175 -6.17 7.66 -2.84
N ILE A 176 -5.30 6.87 -2.20
CA ILE A 176 -5.42 6.59 -0.77
C ILE A 176 -5.26 7.89 0.02
N ASN A 177 -4.30 8.77 -0.32
CA ASN A 177 -4.16 10.05 0.36
C ASN A 177 -5.39 10.95 0.17
N CYS A 178 -6.01 10.98 -1.03
CA CYS A 178 -7.27 11.68 -1.27
C CYS A 178 -8.39 11.10 -0.39
N LEU A 179 -8.56 9.78 -0.42
CA LEU A 179 -9.56 9.06 0.37
C LEU A 179 -9.40 9.29 1.88
N LEU A 180 -8.17 9.36 2.41
CA LEU A 180 -7.90 9.62 3.82
C LEU A 180 -8.03 11.10 4.22
N SER A 181 -7.86 12.04 3.29
CA SER A 181 -7.93 13.49 3.56
C SER A 181 -9.26 14.15 3.20
N ASN A 182 -10.01 13.56 2.28
CA ASN A 182 -11.33 14.01 1.85
C ASN A 182 -12.19 12.81 1.38
N PRO A 183 -12.66 11.97 2.31
CA PRO A 183 -13.47 10.78 1.99
C PRO A 183 -14.71 11.11 1.15
N GLU A 184 -15.40 12.20 1.47
CA GLU A 184 -16.61 12.63 0.75
C GLU A 184 -16.29 13.01 -0.71
N GLY A 185 -15.26 13.86 -0.91
CA GLY A 185 -14.82 14.23 -2.25
C GLY A 185 -14.36 13.03 -3.06
N TYR A 186 -13.60 12.11 -2.44
CA TYR A 186 -13.20 10.87 -3.10
C TYR A 186 -14.40 10.06 -3.60
N MET A 187 -15.43 9.88 -2.76
CA MET A 187 -16.64 9.15 -3.15
C MET A 187 -17.44 9.87 -4.24
N GLN A 188 -17.41 11.20 -4.28
CA GLN A 188 -18.02 11.97 -5.37
C GLN A 188 -17.30 11.72 -6.70
N HIS A 189 -15.96 11.78 -6.71
CA HIS A 189 -15.16 11.47 -7.89
C HIS A 189 -15.32 10.02 -8.36
N LEU A 190 -15.35 9.06 -7.43
CA LEU A 190 -15.59 7.65 -7.74
C LEU A 190 -16.96 7.45 -8.43
N LYS A 191 -18.01 8.14 -7.96
CA LYS A 191 -19.36 8.07 -8.55
C LYS A 191 -19.45 8.74 -9.91
N SER A 192 -18.71 9.84 -10.14
CA SER A 192 -18.72 10.53 -11.42
C SER A 192 -17.85 9.86 -12.48
N GLY A 193 -16.97 8.94 -12.07
CA GLY A 193 -15.98 8.33 -12.95
C GLY A 193 -14.77 9.23 -13.20
N ASP A 194 -14.69 10.38 -12.53
CA ASP A 194 -13.63 11.38 -12.68
C ASP A 194 -12.43 11.10 -11.78
N LEU A 195 -12.12 9.82 -11.61
CA LEU A 195 -10.93 9.38 -10.91
C LEU A 195 -9.69 9.42 -11.83
N GLU A 196 -9.80 9.86 -13.09
CA GLU A 196 -8.68 10.04 -14.04
C GLU A 196 -8.02 11.42 -13.94
#